data_AF-Q22VY3-F1
#
_entry.id   AF-Q22VY3-F1
#
_cell.length_a   1.000
_cell.length_b   1.000
_cell.length_c   1.000
_cell.angle_alpha   90.00
_cell.angle_beta   90.00
_cell.angle_gamma   90.00
#
_symmetry.space_group_name_H-M   'P 1'
#
loop_
_entity.id
_entity.type
_entity.pdbx_description
1 polymer ?
#
loop_
_entity_poly.entity_id
_entity_poly.type
_entity_poly.pdbx_seq_one_letter_code
_entity_poly.pdbx_strand_id
1 'polypeptide(L)'
;MMQNFNFIKKNESEVFREKCSTINQMVDKFLEKLQNLRKALFQCSQKKEKPLIDSYFQDDLKFIQKMIQKSQSIQQQIIFQQTIKTFSIYKCEYEQLCDLIDLNLGEFSKKLRSFSTNHKIYEIIIQKKIQIQNYFYSLEDCDSPCKVRQEVFNF
;
A
#
# COMPACT_ATOMS: atom_id res chain seq x y z
N MET A 1 -7.99 -35.76 -32.15
CA MET A 1 -8.37 -35.54 -30.74
C MET A 1 -7.30 -34.78 -29.93
N MET A 2 -6.56 -33.87 -30.56
CA MET A 2 -5.84 -32.80 -29.85
C MET A 2 -6.55 -31.51 -30.21
N GLN A 3 -7.22 -30.83 -29.27
CA GLN A 3 -7.45 -29.37 -29.35
C GLN A 3 -8.12 -28.74 -28.11
N ASN A 4 -8.93 -29.48 -27.32
CA ASN A 4 -9.67 -28.84 -26.24
C ASN A 4 -8.82 -28.45 -25.01
N PHE A 5 -7.84 -29.26 -24.62
CA PHE A 5 -6.99 -28.96 -23.46
C PHE A 5 -6.07 -27.74 -23.64
N ASN A 6 -5.56 -27.52 -24.85
CA ASN A 6 -4.70 -26.36 -25.15
C ASN A 6 -5.49 -25.05 -25.21
N PHE A 7 -6.78 -25.12 -25.59
CA PHE A 7 -7.67 -23.96 -25.59
C PHE A 7 -8.01 -23.53 -24.15
N ILE A 8 -8.33 -24.48 -23.28
CA ILE A 8 -8.63 -24.22 -21.86
C ILE A 8 -7.41 -23.60 -21.14
N LYS A 9 -6.19 -24.12 -21.39
CA LYS A 9 -4.95 -23.54 -20.82
C LYS A 9 -4.63 -22.13 -21.32
N LYS A 10 -4.91 -21.80 -22.59
CA LYS A 10 -4.80 -20.43 -23.09
C LYS A 10 -5.77 -19.50 -22.36
N ASN A 11 -7.00 -19.96 -22.15
CA ASN A 11 -8.05 -19.22 -21.47
C ASN A 11 -7.68 -18.88 -20.01
N GLU A 12 -7.15 -19.83 -19.25
CA GLU A 12 -6.70 -19.58 -17.86
C GLU A 12 -5.56 -18.55 -17.78
N SER A 13 -4.61 -18.61 -18.72
CA SER A 13 -3.48 -17.67 -18.76
C SER A 13 -3.90 -16.25 -19.15
N GLU A 14 -4.91 -16.12 -20.02
CA GLU A 14 -5.49 -14.85 -20.43
C GLU A 14 -6.34 -14.24 -19.31
N VAL A 15 -7.17 -15.06 -18.65
CA VAL A 15 -7.94 -14.65 -17.46
C VAL A 15 -7.01 -14.17 -16.35
N PHE A 16 -5.90 -14.86 -16.09
CA PHE A 16 -4.92 -14.39 -15.10
C PHE A 16 -4.28 -13.06 -15.48
N ARG A 17 -3.93 -12.87 -16.76
CA ARG A 17 -3.36 -11.62 -17.27
C ARG A 17 -4.34 -10.46 -17.11
N GLU A 18 -5.62 -10.69 -17.41
CA GLU A 18 -6.67 -9.68 -17.24
C GLU A 18 -6.84 -9.30 -15.77
N LYS A 19 -6.91 -10.29 -14.87
CA LYS A 19 -6.96 -10.05 -13.41
C LYS A 19 -5.76 -9.26 -12.92
N CYS A 20 -4.55 -9.61 -13.35
CA CYS A 20 -3.34 -8.86 -13.02
C CYS A 20 -3.40 -7.42 -13.52
N SER A 21 -3.87 -7.20 -14.75
CA SER A 21 -4.00 -5.86 -15.33
C SER A 21 -4.97 -5.00 -14.51
N THR A 22 -6.16 -5.53 -14.21
CA THR A 22 -7.18 -4.82 -13.42
C THR A 22 -6.67 -4.49 -12.01
N ILE A 23 -6.07 -5.46 -11.33
CA ILE A 23 -5.55 -5.26 -9.98
C ILE A 23 -4.39 -4.27 -9.98
N ASN A 24 -3.47 -4.36 -10.95
CA ASN A 24 -2.37 -3.39 -11.05
C ASN A 24 -2.90 -1.97 -11.22
N GLN A 25 -3.93 -1.76 -12.05
CA GLN A 25 -4.57 -0.45 -12.19
C GLN A 25 -5.22 0.03 -10.88
N MET A 26 -5.84 -0.86 -10.11
CA MET A 26 -6.42 -0.52 -8.81
C MET A 26 -5.33 -0.09 -7.81
N VAL A 27 -4.22 -0.83 -7.74
CA VAL A 27 -3.07 -0.50 -6.89
C VAL A 27 -2.42 0.82 -7.30
N ASP A 28 -2.27 1.06 -8.60
CA ASP A 28 -1.72 2.33 -9.12
C ASP A 28 -2.61 3.52 -8.75
N LYS A 29 -3.93 3.40 -8.93
CA LYS A 29 -4.89 4.44 -8.52
C LYS A 29 -4.84 4.69 -7.01
N PHE A 30 -4.67 3.64 -6.21
CA PHE A 30 -4.55 3.78 -4.75
C PHE A 30 -3.27 4.54 -4.37
N LEU A 31 -2.13 4.18 -4.97
CA LEU A 31 -0.86 4.88 -4.76
C LEU A 31 -0.95 6.36 -5.14
N GLU A 32 -1.58 6.66 -6.29
CA GLU A 32 -1.77 8.03 -6.76
C GLU A 32 -2.63 8.84 -5.77
N LYS A 33 -3.77 8.30 -5.31
CA LYS A 33 -4.61 8.94 -4.29
C LYS A 33 -3.81 9.26 -3.02
N LEU A 34 -3.04 8.28 -2.54
CA LEU A 34 -2.23 8.44 -1.33
C LEU A 34 -1.15 9.50 -1.51
N GLN A 35 -0.42 9.49 -2.63
CA GLN A 35 0.58 10.50 -2.94
C GLN A 35 -0.02 11.89 -3.07
N ASN A 36 -1.17 12.04 -3.73
CA ASN A 36 -1.84 13.32 -3.89
C ASN A 36 -2.30 13.90 -2.55
N LEU A 37 -2.84 13.06 -1.66
CA LEU A 37 -3.23 13.49 -0.31
C LEU A 37 -2.01 13.99 0.49
N ARG A 38 -0.91 13.23 0.47
CA ARG A 38 0.34 13.63 1.13
C ARG A 38 0.88 14.93 0.54
N LYS A 39 0.94 15.03 -0.78
CA LYS A 39 1.40 16.23 -1.47
C LYS A 39 0.61 17.47 -1.07
N ALA A 40 -0.73 17.38 -1.07
CA ALA A 40 -1.59 18.47 -0.63
C ALA A 40 -1.29 18.87 0.83
N LEU A 41 -1.14 17.89 1.73
CA LEU A 41 -0.81 18.13 3.13
C LEU A 41 0.53 18.87 3.32
N PHE A 42 1.59 18.41 2.64
CA PHE A 42 2.92 19.00 2.75
C PHE A 42 2.99 20.39 2.08
N GLN A 43 2.29 20.58 0.95
CA GLN A 43 2.14 21.89 0.29
C GLN A 43 1.47 22.93 1.20
N CYS A 44 0.41 22.56 1.92
CA CYS A 44 -0.23 23.45 2.91
C CYS A 44 0.74 23.96 3.99
N SER A 45 1.86 23.27 4.19
CA SER A 45 2.87 23.60 5.20
C SER A 45 4.19 24.12 4.63
N GLN A 46 4.27 24.33 3.31
CA GLN A 46 5.47 24.73 2.58
C GLN A 46 6.69 23.82 2.84
N LYS A 47 6.43 22.55 3.17
CA LYS A 47 7.46 21.53 3.36
C LYS A 47 7.52 20.62 2.15
N LYS A 48 8.71 20.09 1.88
CA LYS A 48 8.90 19.06 0.87
C LYS A 48 8.47 17.71 1.44
N GLU A 49 7.56 17.02 0.75
CA GLU A 49 7.22 15.65 1.11
C GLU A 49 8.41 14.71 0.90
N LYS A 50 8.53 13.71 1.77
CA LYS A 50 9.42 12.57 1.53
C LYS A 50 8.75 11.60 0.55
N PRO A 51 9.55 10.87 -0.26
CA PRO A 51 9.03 9.75 -1.04
C PRO A 51 8.22 8.79 -0.16
N LEU A 52 7.14 8.20 -0.70
CA LEU A 52 6.26 7.31 0.06
C LEU A 52 7.01 6.12 0.67
N ILE A 53 8.06 5.64 -0.01
CA ILE A 53 8.91 4.54 0.45
C ILE A 53 9.69 4.89 1.75
N ASP A 54 9.96 6.17 1.98
CA ASP A 54 10.70 6.69 3.15
C ASP A 54 9.77 7.34 4.18
N SER A 55 8.48 7.04 4.12
CA SER A 55 7.45 7.73 4.88
C SER A 55 6.57 6.77 5.66
N TYR A 56 6.10 7.25 6.82
CA TYR A 56 5.30 6.45 7.73
C TYR A 56 4.00 7.16 8.07
N PHE A 57 2.93 6.38 8.15
CA PHE A 57 1.60 6.89 8.45
C PHE A 57 1.55 7.65 9.78
N GLN A 58 2.23 7.14 10.81
CA GLN A 58 2.27 7.80 12.13
C GLN A 58 3.00 9.14 12.11
N ASP A 59 4.03 9.30 11.28
CA ASP A 59 4.73 10.58 11.13
C ASP A 59 3.83 11.62 10.46
N ASP A 60 3.11 11.22 9.42
CA ASP A 60 2.12 12.08 8.76
C ASP A 60 0.98 12.45 9.72
N LEU A 61 0.51 11.52 10.57
CA LEU A 61 -0.48 11.82 11.61
C LEU A 61 0.04 12.80 12.66
N LYS A 62 1.23 12.57 13.21
CA LYS A 62 1.90 13.47 14.17
C LYS A 62 2.08 14.86 13.55
N PHE A 63 2.40 14.91 12.26
CA PHE A 63 2.52 16.15 11.52
C PHE A 63 1.18 16.90 11.42
N ILE A 64 0.09 16.22 11.02
CA ILE A 64 -1.24 16.84 10.93
C ILE A 64 -1.70 17.33 12.31
N GLN A 65 -1.50 16.54 13.37
CA GLN A 65 -1.85 16.94 14.73
C GLN A 65 -1.11 18.21 15.17
N LYS A 66 0.17 18.34 14.84
CA LYS A 66 0.94 19.57 15.08
C LYS A 66 0.38 20.76 14.29
N MET A 67 -0.08 20.54 13.05
CA MET A 67 -0.70 21.59 12.24
C MET A 67 -2.05 22.04 12.83
N ILE A 68 -2.86 21.12 13.35
CA ILE A 68 -4.11 21.43 14.06
C ILE A 68 -3.82 22.31 15.28
N GLN A 69 -2.84 21.91 16.11
CA GLN A 69 -2.48 22.66 17.33
C GLN A 69 -1.98 24.08 17.04
N LYS A 70 -1.28 24.27 15.91
CA LYS A 70 -0.76 25.59 15.50
C LYS A 70 -1.79 26.45 14.75
N SER A 71 -2.85 25.85 14.24
CA SER A 71 -3.87 26.55 13.46
C SER A 71 -4.76 27.36 14.39
N GLN A 72 -4.88 28.67 14.11
CA GLN A 72 -5.84 29.54 14.78
C GLN A 72 -7.22 29.50 14.11
N SER A 73 -7.30 29.03 12.86
CA SER A 73 -8.55 28.93 12.11
C SER A 73 -9.27 27.62 12.39
N ILE A 74 -10.52 27.71 12.85
CA ILE A 74 -11.42 26.56 13.05
C ILE A 74 -11.61 25.80 11.74
N GLN A 75 -11.77 26.50 10.62
CA GLN A 75 -11.98 25.87 9.31
C GLN A 75 -10.77 25.02 8.89
N GLN A 76 -9.55 25.52 9.12
CA GLN A 76 -8.32 24.75 8.85
C GLN A 76 -8.20 23.53 9.77
N GLN A 77 -8.54 23.67 11.05
CA GLN A 77 -8.56 22.53 11.97
C GLN A 77 -9.53 21.44 11.50
N ILE A 78 -10.73 21.81 11.04
CA ILE A 78 -11.71 20.87 10.46
C ILE A 78 -11.13 20.17 9.23
N ILE A 79 -10.47 20.90 8.32
CA ILE A 79 -9.85 20.32 7.12
C ILE A 79 -8.78 19.29 7.51
N PHE A 80 -7.92 19.60 8.47
CA PHE A 80 -6.89 18.67 8.95
C PHE A 80 -7.48 17.45 9.66
N GLN A 81 -8.54 17.61 10.47
CA GLN A 81 -9.27 16.50 11.06
C GLN A 81 -9.90 15.60 9.99
N GLN A 82 -10.47 16.19 8.94
CA GLN A 82 -11.01 15.45 7.82
C GLN A 82 -9.91 14.71 7.05
N THR A 83 -8.73 15.30 6.92
CA THR A 83 -7.56 14.66 6.30
C THR A 83 -7.14 13.41 7.07
N ILE A 84 -7.13 13.44 8.41
CA ILE A 84 -6.89 12.26 9.25
C ILE A 84 -7.94 11.18 8.96
N LYS A 85 -9.22 11.54 8.91
CA LYS A 85 -10.30 10.59 8.57
C LYS A 85 -10.10 9.97 7.19
N THR A 86 -9.70 10.76 6.19
CA THR A 86 -9.42 10.27 4.84
C THR A 86 -8.29 9.26 4.83
N PHE A 87 -7.20 9.48 5.59
CA PHE A 87 -6.14 8.48 5.71
C PHE A 87 -6.64 7.17 6.35
N SER A 88 -7.48 7.24 7.37
CA SER A 88 -8.09 6.04 7.96
C SER A 88 -8.96 5.29 6.95
N ILE A 89 -9.74 5.99 6.13
CA ILE A 89 -10.50 5.38 5.03
C ILE A 89 -9.56 4.69 4.04
N TYR A 90 -8.46 5.35 3.64
CA TYR A 90 -7.48 4.75 2.73
C TYR A 90 -6.82 3.51 3.33
N LYS A 91 -6.59 3.48 4.64
CA LYS A 91 -6.09 2.27 5.32
C LYS A 91 -7.08 1.10 5.18
N CYS A 92 -8.38 1.35 5.38
CA CYS A 92 -9.42 0.32 5.17
C CYS A 92 -9.55 -0.08 3.69
N GLU A 93 -9.50 0.87 2.76
CA GLU A 93 -9.50 0.57 1.31
C GLU A 93 -8.29 -0.30 0.93
N TYR A 94 -7.14 -0.09 1.57
CA TYR A 94 -5.96 -0.91 1.35
C TYR A 94 -6.12 -2.35 1.85
N GLU A 95 -6.80 -2.58 2.98
CA GLU A 95 -7.11 -3.93 3.45
C GLU A 95 -8.01 -4.67 2.45
N GLN A 96 -9.05 -4.00 1.95
CA GLN A 96 -9.92 -4.57 0.91
C GLN A 96 -9.14 -4.88 -0.39
N LEU A 97 -8.19 -4.02 -0.75
CA LEU A 97 -7.32 -4.25 -1.90
C LEU A 97 -6.41 -5.47 -1.68
N CYS A 98 -5.91 -5.68 -0.45
CA CYS A 98 -5.15 -6.87 -0.10
C CYS A 98 -5.97 -8.14 -0.27
N ASP A 99 -7.21 -8.15 0.24
CA ASP A 99 -8.12 -9.29 0.09
C ASP A 99 -8.39 -9.60 -1.38
N LEU A 100 -8.59 -8.59 -2.22
CA LEU A 100 -8.77 -8.76 -3.66
C LEU A 100 -7.53 -9.32 -4.35
N ILE A 101 -6.33 -8.86 -3.98
CA ILE A 101 -5.06 -9.41 -4.50
C ILE A 101 -4.96 -10.89 -4.13
N ASP A 102 -5.21 -11.24 -2.88
CA ASP A 102 -5.02 -12.59 -2.37
C ASP A 102 -6.07 -13.55 -2.96
N LEU A 103 -7.33 -13.11 -3.06
CA LEU A 103 -8.42 -13.87 -3.69
C LEU A 103 -8.19 -14.12 -5.19
N ASN A 104 -7.73 -13.11 -5.93
CA ASN A 104 -7.66 -13.21 -7.40
C ASN A 104 -6.32 -13.72 -7.92
N LEU A 105 -5.23 -13.48 -7.20
CA LEU A 105 -3.87 -13.77 -7.65
C LEU A 105 -3.14 -14.79 -6.78
N GLY A 106 -3.58 -15.01 -5.54
CA GLY A 106 -2.92 -15.90 -4.57
C GLY A 106 -2.78 -17.34 -5.07
N GLU A 107 -3.84 -17.93 -5.61
CA GLU A 107 -3.80 -19.32 -6.11
C GLU A 107 -3.04 -19.49 -7.44
N PHE A 108 -3.05 -18.47 -8.29
CA PHE A 108 -2.42 -18.50 -9.60
C PHE A 108 -0.90 -18.32 -9.53
N SER A 109 -0.40 -17.64 -8.50
CA SER A 109 1.04 -17.45 -8.24
C SER A 109 1.82 -18.79 -8.19
N LYS A 110 1.21 -19.83 -7.63
CA LYS A 110 1.82 -21.18 -7.47
C LYS A 110 1.94 -21.95 -8.78
N LYS A 111 1.19 -21.57 -9.82
CA LYS A 111 1.10 -22.30 -11.10
C LYS A 111 1.89 -21.65 -12.23
N LEU A 112 2.45 -20.46 -12.03
CA LEU A 112 3.15 -19.70 -13.06
C LEU A 112 4.63 -20.08 -13.12
N ARG A 113 5.16 -20.18 -14.35
CA ARG A 113 6.62 -20.23 -14.55
C ARG A 113 7.21 -18.86 -14.18
N SER A 114 8.27 -18.89 -13.38
CA SER A 114 8.98 -17.73 -12.82
C SER A 114 9.44 -16.68 -13.84
N PHE A 115 9.52 -17.00 -15.13
CA PHE A 115 10.01 -16.08 -16.17
C PHE A 115 8.93 -15.56 -17.13
N SER A 116 7.65 -15.79 -16.86
CA SER A 116 6.56 -15.28 -17.72
C SER A 116 6.30 -13.78 -17.49
N THR A 117 5.89 -13.06 -18.53
CA THR A 117 5.46 -11.64 -18.43
C THR A 117 4.39 -11.45 -17.36
N ASN A 118 3.48 -12.42 -17.22
CA ASN A 118 2.42 -12.42 -16.21
C ASN A 118 3.00 -12.51 -14.78
N HIS A 119 4.08 -13.25 -14.58
CA HIS A 119 4.77 -13.32 -13.29
C HIS A 119 5.40 -11.97 -12.91
N LYS A 120 6.04 -11.28 -13.87
CA LYS A 120 6.61 -9.94 -13.64
C LYS A 120 5.55 -8.91 -13.23
N ILE A 121 4.37 -8.94 -13.86
CA ILE A 121 3.26 -8.04 -13.48
C ILE A 121 2.79 -8.36 -12.05
N TYR A 122 2.68 -9.64 -11.71
CA TYR A 122 2.36 -10.07 -10.35
C TYR A 122 3.40 -9.58 -9.34
N GLU A 123 4.70 -9.74 -9.62
CA GLU A 123 5.78 -9.23 -8.75
C GLU A 123 5.67 -7.71 -8.54
N ILE A 124 5.37 -6.94 -9.59
CA ILE A 124 5.16 -5.48 -9.48
C ILE A 124 3.98 -5.17 -8.55
N ILE A 125 2.87 -5.90 -8.66
CA ILE A 125 1.70 -5.74 -7.78
C ILE A 125 2.11 -6.01 -6.32
N ILE A 126 2.88 -7.07 -6.07
CA ILE A 126 3.34 -7.43 -4.73
C ILE A 126 4.31 -6.38 -4.17
N GLN A 127 5.25 -5.87 -4.97
CA GLN A 127 6.15 -4.80 -4.54
C GLN A 127 5.37 -3.53 -4.12
N LYS A 128 4.36 -3.14 -4.91
CA LYS A 128 3.48 -2.01 -4.57
C LYS A 128 2.65 -2.29 -3.31
N LYS A 129 2.12 -3.50 -3.15
CA LYS A 129 1.44 -3.96 -1.91
C LYS A 129 2.36 -3.75 -0.71
N ILE A 130 3.60 -4.26 -0.76
CA ILE A 130 4.59 -4.11 0.31
C ILE A 130 4.91 -2.64 0.60
N GLN A 131 5.07 -1.81 -0.43
CA GLN A 131 5.31 -0.37 -0.24
C GLN A 131 4.19 0.31 0.54
N ILE A 132 2.92 0.05 0.17
CA ILE A 132 1.76 0.60 0.87
C ILE A 132 1.64 0.02 2.29
N GLN A 133 1.93 -1.28 2.45
CA GLN A 133 1.95 -1.94 3.75
C GLN A 133 2.95 -1.28 4.69
N ASN A 134 4.17 -1.03 4.22
CA ASN A 134 5.21 -0.39 5.01
C ASN A 134 4.78 1.03 5.43
N TYR A 135 4.11 1.77 4.55
CA TYR A 135 3.57 3.08 4.93
C TYR A 135 2.56 2.99 6.09
N PHE A 136 1.56 2.11 6.03
CA PHE A 136 0.50 2.03 7.05
C PHE A 136 0.87 1.24 8.32
N TYR A 137 1.78 0.26 8.19
CA TYR A 137 2.06 -0.77 9.19
C TYR A 137 3.55 -0.97 9.46
N SER A 138 4.41 0.01 9.14
CA SER A 138 5.83 -0.07 9.52
C SER A 138 5.95 -0.42 11.00
N LEU A 139 6.65 -1.52 11.27
CA LEU A 139 6.90 -2.05 12.61
C LEU A 139 7.93 -1.22 13.39
N GLU A 140 8.43 -0.10 12.83
CA GLU A 140 9.27 0.83 13.58
C GLU A 140 8.55 1.41 14.82
N ASP A 141 7.21 1.36 14.85
CA ASP A 141 6.38 1.79 15.98
C ASP A 141 5.84 0.63 16.85
N CYS A 142 6.22 -0.62 16.57
CA CYS A 142 6.14 -1.63 17.62
C CYS A 142 7.44 -1.57 18.40
N ASP A 143 7.35 -1.23 19.68
CA ASP A 143 8.30 -1.71 20.69
C ASP A 143 8.38 -3.23 20.57
N SER A 144 9.21 -3.69 19.64
CA SER A 144 9.45 -5.10 19.43
C SER A 144 10.09 -5.62 20.71
N PRO A 145 9.52 -6.65 21.36
CA PRO A 145 10.11 -7.26 22.54
C PRO A 145 11.50 -7.86 22.28
N CYS A 146 11.96 -7.86 21.02
CA CYS A 146 13.32 -8.25 20.65
C CYS A 146 14.40 -7.17 20.92
N LYS A 147 14.07 -5.89 21.12
CA LYS A 147 15.09 -4.90 21.53
C LYS A 147 15.57 -5.11 22.98
N VAL A 148 14.75 -5.71 23.83
CA VAL A 148 15.11 -6.04 25.22
C VAL A 148 16.10 -7.22 25.30
N ARG A 149 16.28 -8.01 24.23
CA ARG A 149 17.17 -9.19 24.31
C ARG A 149 18.65 -8.89 24.10
N GLN A 150 19.06 -7.80 23.46
CA GLN A 150 20.50 -7.56 23.25
C GLN A 150 21.22 -7.01 24.49
N GLU A 151 20.52 -6.32 25.39
CA GLU A 151 21.12 -5.82 26.65
C GLU A 151 21.12 -6.86 27.78
N VAL A 152 20.26 -7.89 27.70
CA VAL A 152 20.17 -8.96 28.71
C VAL A 152 21.19 -10.09 28.49
N PHE A 153 21.87 -10.13 27.33
CA PHE A 153 22.91 -11.12 27.00
C PHE A 153 24.34 -10.57 27.05
N ASN A 154 24.59 -9.53 27.87
CA ASN A 154 25.94 -9.21 28.33
C ASN A 154 26.06 -9.64 29.81
N PHE A 155 26.33 -10.92 30.01
CA PHE A 155 26.93 -11.46 31.23
C PHE A 155 28.32 -12.00 30.88
#